data_AF-A0A0K9FDQ0-F1
#
_entry.id   AF-A0A0K9FDQ0-F1
#
_cell.length_a   1.000
_cell.length_b   1.000
_cell.length_c   1.000
_cell.angle_alpha   90.00
_cell.angle_beta   90.00
_cell.angle_gamma   90.00
#
_symmetry.space_group_name_H-M   'P 1'
#
loop_
_entity.id
_entity.type
_entity.pdbx_description
1 polymer ?
#
loop_
_entity_poly.entity_id
_entity_poly.type
_entity_poly.pdbx_seq_one_letter_code
_entity_poly.pdbx_strand_id
1 'polypeptide(L)'
;MSNQTSTSQTRKYTITTGPFLVPLDAAVGQPNNRLVIVIKNPTSKPLEANVVIEYCPSLQLSNEGISLPFIINENEKPFLEGLPTTVIPPRSCTRLEFDISSIVNGILHVKSTGDYLVGERPLRGKLEIEVVGGSGLTSPTNPGLAVADPSMVFHYGDMKVML
;
A
#
# COMPACT_ATOMS: atom_id res chain seq x y z
N MET A 1 -2.27 26.95 40.63
CA MET A 1 -2.37 27.13 39.16
C MET A 1 -1.97 25.81 38.51
N SER A 2 -2.95 24.99 38.13
CA SER A 2 -2.72 23.71 37.45
C SER A 2 -2.60 23.96 35.95
N ASN A 3 -1.41 23.72 35.39
CA ASN A 3 -1.23 23.66 33.95
C ASN A 3 -1.89 22.38 33.44
N GLN A 4 -3.13 22.48 32.94
CA GLN A 4 -3.71 21.47 32.08
C GLN A 4 -3.05 21.57 30.72
N THR A 5 -2.05 20.74 30.46
CA THR A 5 -1.59 20.45 29.10
C THR A 5 -2.71 19.71 28.39
N SER A 6 -3.45 20.42 27.54
CA SER A 6 -4.40 19.78 26.64
C SER A 6 -3.61 18.92 25.64
N THR A 7 -3.56 17.62 25.87
CA THR A 7 -3.17 16.66 24.83
C THR A 7 -4.27 16.66 23.79
N SER A 8 -4.11 17.50 22.77
CA SER A 8 -4.89 17.42 21.54
C SER A 8 -4.71 16.00 20.99
N GLN A 9 -5.71 15.14 21.18
CA GLN A 9 -5.75 13.84 20.53
C GLN A 9 -5.87 14.08 19.03
N THR A 10 -4.73 14.02 18.34
CA THR A 10 -4.70 14.14 16.89
C THR A 10 -5.43 12.94 16.30
N ARG A 11 -6.58 13.17 15.66
CA ARG A 11 -7.38 12.11 15.04
C ARG A 11 -6.53 11.41 13.97
N LYS A 12 -6.30 10.11 14.13
CA LYS A 12 -5.70 9.25 13.10
C LYS A 12 -6.80 8.83 12.11
N TYR A 13 -6.43 8.73 10.84
CA TYR A 13 -7.32 8.27 9.78
C TYR A 13 -6.77 7.00 9.16
N THR A 14 -7.67 6.10 8.77
CA THR A 14 -7.35 4.92 7.99
C THR A 14 -7.68 5.18 6.53
N ILE A 15 -6.71 4.98 5.66
CA ILE A 15 -6.86 5.13 4.22
C ILE A 15 -6.49 3.84 3.51
N THR A 16 -7.00 3.67 2.29
CA THR A 16 -6.86 2.43 1.54
C THR A 16 -6.85 2.63 0.02
N THR A 17 -6.14 1.75 -0.68
CA THR A 17 -6.22 1.54 -2.14
C THR A 17 -7.57 0.94 -2.57
N GLY A 18 -8.33 0.34 -1.66
CA GLY A 18 -9.33 -0.68 -1.96
C GLY A 18 -8.68 -1.99 -2.43
N PRO A 19 -9.49 -3.03 -2.72
CA PRO A 19 -8.98 -4.25 -3.34
C PRO A 19 -8.59 -3.97 -4.80
N PHE A 20 -7.46 -4.53 -5.23
CA PHE A 20 -7.01 -4.49 -6.61
C PHE A 20 -6.42 -5.84 -7.04
N LEU A 21 -6.64 -6.20 -8.30
CA LEU A 21 -6.08 -7.42 -8.88
C LEU A 21 -4.59 -7.21 -9.18
N VAL A 22 -3.76 -8.22 -8.91
CA VAL A 22 -2.35 -8.25 -9.34
C VAL A 22 -2.26 -8.99 -10.68
N PRO A 23 -2.06 -8.32 -11.83
CA PRO A 23 -1.92 -9.02 -13.10
C PRO A 23 -0.65 -9.87 -13.12
N LEU A 24 -0.64 -10.92 -13.95
CA LEU A 24 0.56 -11.74 -14.19
C LEU A 24 1.74 -10.92 -14.67
N ASP A 25 1.54 -10.18 -15.74
CA ASP A 25 2.55 -9.32 -16.34
C ASP A 25 2.06 -7.88 -16.37
N ALA A 26 2.99 -6.96 -16.11
CA ALA A 26 2.83 -5.55 -16.42
C ALA A 26 2.61 -5.36 -17.93
N ALA A 27 2.11 -4.19 -18.33
CA ALA A 27 1.81 -3.84 -19.72
C ALA A 27 2.96 -4.05 -20.74
N VAL A 28 4.20 -4.21 -20.26
CA VAL A 28 5.42 -4.45 -21.06
C VAL A 28 5.85 -5.93 -21.11
N GLY A 29 5.06 -6.86 -20.59
CA GLY A 29 5.39 -8.29 -20.55
C GLY A 29 6.43 -8.67 -19.48
N GLN A 30 6.59 -7.86 -18.44
CA GLN A 30 7.46 -8.15 -17.29
C GLN A 30 6.60 -8.55 -16.08
N PRO A 31 7.07 -9.46 -15.22
CA PRO A 31 6.26 -9.94 -14.10
C PRO A 31 6.00 -8.83 -13.08
N ASN A 32 4.79 -8.79 -12.54
CA ASN A 32 4.46 -7.98 -11.37
C ASN A 32 4.92 -8.69 -10.10
N ASN A 33 6.11 -8.35 -9.63
CA ASN A 33 6.77 -9.00 -8.49
C ASN A 33 7.16 -8.03 -7.36
N ARG A 34 6.91 -6.73 -7.50
CA ARG A 34 7.30 -5.73 -6.52
C ARG A 34 6.15 -4.77 -6.22
N LEU A 35 5.87 -4.58 -4.94
CA LEU A 35 5.02 -3.52 -4.42
C LEU A 35 5.89 -2.51 -3.67
N VAL A 36 5.73 -1.23 -4.00
CA VAL A 36 6.44 -0.11 -3.37
C VAL A 36 5.42 0.79 -2.70
N ILE A 37 5.62 1.08 -1.42
CA ILE A 37 4.80 2.03 -0.66
C ILE A 37 5.70 3.19 -0.26
N VAL A 38 5.34 4.39 -0.70
CA VAL A 38 6.06 5.63 -0.39
C VAL A 38 5.23 6.43 0.59
N ILE A 39 5.82 6.80 1.73
CA ILE A 39 5.19 7.68 2.72
C ILE A 39 6.03 8.94 2.86
N LYS A 40 5.43 10.09 2.62
CA LYS A 40 6.09 11.39 2.73
C LYS A 40 5.56 12.16 3.93
N ASN A 41 6.48 12.71 4.72
CA ASN A 41 6.16 13.64 5.80
C ASN A 41 6.61 15.06 5.40
N PRO A 42 5.68 15.91 4.91
CA PRO A 42 6.01 17.27 4.53
C PRO A 42 6.17 18.21 5.73
N THR A 43 6.00 17.73 6.98
CA THR A 43 5.97 18.59 8.18
C THR A 43 7.35 18.75 8.83
N SER A 44 7.43 19.62 9.83
CA SER A 44 8.60 19.79 10.69
C SER A 44 8.60 18.90 11.93
N LYS A 45 7.63 17.99 12.08
CA LYS A 45 7.50 17.08 13.23
C LYS A 45 7.48 15.63 12.77
N PRO A 46 7.97 14.68 13.57
CA PRO A 46 7.78 13.27 13.26
C PRO A 46 6.29 12.93 13.30
N LEU A 47 5.85 12.07 12.38
CA LEU A 47 4.48 11.57 12.29
C LEU A 47 4.50 10.05 12.22
N GLU A 48 3.40 9.40 12.62
CA GLU A 48 3.31 7.95 12.64
C GLU A 48 2.39 7.42 11.55
N ALA A 49 2.82 6.34 10.91
CA ALA A 49 1.98 5.52 10.04
C ALA A 49 2.12 4.05 10.40
N ASN A 50 1.00 3.34 10.42
CA ASN A 50 0.95 1.89 10.37
C ASN A 50 0.51 1.50 8.96
N VAL A 51 1.15 0.49 8.37
CA VAL A 51 0.79 -0.05 7.05
C VAL A 51 0.45 -1.51 7.21
N VAL A 52 -0.69 -1.92 6.69
CA VAL A 52 -1.15 -3.30 6.64
C VAL A 52 -1.37 -3.67 5.18
N ILE A 53 -0.82 -4.81 4.78
CA ILE A 53 -1.01 -5.39 3.45
C ILE A 53 -1.74 -6.71 3.65
N GLU A 54 -2.89 -6.83 3.02
CA GLU A 54 -3.73 -8.02 3.03
C GLU A 54 -3.88 -8.54 1.60
N TYR A 55 -4.07 -9.86 1.48
CA TYR A 55 -4.22 -10.50 0.19
C TYR A 55 -5.22 -11.66 0.22
N CYS A 56 -5.89 -11.86 -0.90
CA CYS A 56 -6.56 -13.12 -1.22
C CYS A 56 -5.71 -13.83 -2.28
N PRO A 57 -5.24 -15.07 -2.02
CA PRO A 57 -4.39 -15.79 -2.95
C PRO A 57 -5.08 -16.02 -4.29
N SER A 58 -4.30 -16.12 -5.36
CA SER A 58 -4.82 -16.58 -6.65
C SER A 58 -5.26 -18.04 -6.54
N LEU A 59 -6.27 -18.41 -7.33
CA LEU A 59 -6.44 -19.81 -7.72
C LEU A 59 -5.14 -20.32 -8.35
N GLN A 60 -4.81 -21.58 -8.13
CA GLN A 60 -3.88 -22.28 -9.01
C GLN A 60 -4.53 -22.39 -10.38
N LEU A 61 -4.39 -21.34 -11.20
CA LEU A 61 -4.94 -21.21 -12.56
C LEU A 61 -4.32 -22.22 -13.55
N SER A 62 -3.43 -23.08 -13.08
CA SER A 62 -2.80 -24.18 -13.83
C SER A 62 -3.68 -25.42 -13.99
N ASN A 63 -4.87 -25.47 -13.37
CA ASN A 63 -5.76 -26.62 -13.54
C ASN A 63 -6.62 -26.40 -14.78
N GLU A 64 -6.43 -27.25 -15.80
CA GLU A 64 -7.34 -27.39 -16.94
C GLU A 64 -8.80 -27.48 -16.41
N GLY A 65 -9.68 -26.61 -16.90
CA GLY A 65 -11.12 -26.73 -16.66
C GLY A 65 -11.84 -25.54 -16.00
N ILE A 66 -11.15 -24.44 -15.64
CA ILE A 66 -11.85 -23.24 -15.18
C ILE A 66 -12.25 -22.37 -16.38
N SER A 67 -13.52 -22.45 -16.78
CA SER A 67 -14.13 -21.59 -17.79
C SER A 67 -14.77 -20.35 -17.17
N LEU A 68 -14.78 -19.24 -17.90
CA LEU A 68 -15.53 -18.05 -17.51
C LEU A 68 -17.04 -18.24 -17.74
N PRO A 69 -17.91 -17.71 -16.87
CA PRO A 69 -17.61 -17.04 -15.60
C PRO A 69 -17.29 -18.06 -14.50
N PHE A 70 -16.42 -17.68 -13.56
CA PHE A 70 -16.23 -18.41 -12.31
C PHE A 70 -16.42 -17.47 -11.10
N ILE A 71 -16.79 -18.04 -9.97
CA ILE A 71 -16.90 -17.34 -8.68
C ILE A 71 -16.08 -18.13 -7.67
N ILE A 72 -15.23 -17.43 -6.94
CA ILE A 72 -14.44 -18.00 -5.85
C ILE A 72 -14.55 -17.13 -4.61
N ASN A 73 -14.55 -17.78 -3.44
CA ASN A 73 -14.40 -17.15 -2.14
C ASN A 73 -13.12 -17.66 -1.50
N GLU A 74 -12.16 -16.77 -1.28
CA GLU A 74 -10.93 -17.04 -0.54
C GLU A 74 -10.91 -16.21 0.73
N ASN A 75 -10.29 -16.74 1.78
CA ASN A 75 -10.09 -15.98 3.01
C ASN A 75 -8.94 -14.99 2.83
N GLU A 76 -9.17 -13.75 3.24
CA GLU A 76 -8.14 -12.71 3.32
C GLU A 76 -7.05 -13.13 4.32
N LYS A 77 -5.79 -12.92 3.94
CA LYS A 77 -4.61 -13.24 4.74
C LYS A 77 -3.71 -12.02 4.87
N PRO A 78 -3.05 -11.81 6.02
CA PRO A 78 -2.02 -10.80 6.14
C PRO A 78 -0.80 -11.20 5.30
N PHE A 79 -0.22 -10.27 4.55
CA PHE A 79 0.99 -10.50 3.76
C PHE A 79 2.22 -10.69 4.65
N LEU A 80 2.29 -9.97 5.76
CA LEU A 80 3.24 -10.12 6.86
C LEU A 80 2.47 -10.01 8.17
N GLU A 81 2.97 -10.64 9.24
CA GLU A 81 2.43 -10.45 10.61
C GLU A 81 2.72 -9.04 11.14
N GLY A 82 2.08 -8.03 10.53
CA GLY A 82 2.19 -6.62 10.88
C GLY A 82 3.52 -5.98 10.51
N LEU A 83 3.47 -4.82 9.86
CA LEU A 83 4.60 -3.89 9.90
C LEU A 83 4.51 -3.12 11.21
N PRO A 84 5.62 -2.95 11.96
CA PRO A 84 5.60 -2.11 13.13
C PRO A 84 5.18 -0.69 12.73
N THR A 85 4.50 -0.01 13.65
CA THR A 85 4.20 1.43 13.48
C THR A 85 5.50 2.16 13.16
N THR A 86 5.55 2.77 11.98
CA THR A 86 6.73 3.42 11.46
C THR A 86 6.66 4.91 11.78
N VAL A 87 7.68 5.41 12.49
CA VAL A 87 7.85 6.85 12.70
C VAL A 87 8.51 7.43 11.45
N ILE A 88 7.82 8.36 10.79
CA ILE A 88 8.30 9.03 9.58
C ILE A 88 8.95 10.36 10.00
N PRO A 89 10.27 10.54 9.80
CA PRO A 89 10.96 11.77 10.20
C PRO A 89 10.38 13.03 9.55
N PRO A 90 10.60 14.21 10.13
CA PRO A 90 10.28 15.48 9.48
C PRO A 90 10.93 15.60 8.11
N ARG A 91 10.23 16.19 7.14
CA ARG A 91 10.76 16.51 5.80
C ARG A 91 11.43 15.33 5.09
N SER A 92 10.94 14.11 5.30
CA SER A 92 11.50 12.89 4.70
C SER A 92 10.49 12.09 3.90
N CYS A 93 11.01 11.18 3.10
CA CYS A 93 10.25 10.12 2.45
C CYS A 93 10.75 8.76 2.96
N THR A 94 9.82 7.91 3.36
CA THR A 94 10.07 6.51 3.71
C THR A 94 9.57 5.64 2.57
N ARG A 95 10.39 4.68 2.12
CA ARG A 95 10.02 3.71 1.09
C ARG A 95 10.02 2.32 1.69
N LEU A 96 8.92 1.60 1.51
CA LEU A 96 8.74 0.20 1.90
C LEU A 96 8.57 -0.61 0.62
N GLU A 97 9.24 -1.75 0.53
CA GLU A 97 9.22 -2.58 -0.67
C GLU A 97 8.98 -4.04 -0.33
N PHE A 98 8.08 -4.68 -1.07
CA PHE A 98 7.62 -6.05 -0.83
C PHE A 98 7.73 -6.87 -2.10
N ASP A 99 8.24 -8.10 -1.97
CA ASP A 99 8.21 -9.10 -3.04
C ASP A 99 6.82 -9.74 -3.09
N ILE A 100 6.07 -9.48 -4.15
CA ILE A 100 4.71 -10.00 -4.35
C ILE A 100 4.66 -11.09 -5.43
N SER A 101 5.79 -11.69 -5.79
CA SER A 101 5.88 -12.72 -6.84
C SER A 101 4.94 -13.91 -6.64
N SER A 102 4.58 -14.22 -5.40
CA SER A 102 3.65 -15.31 -5.05
C SER A 102 2.17 -14.92 -5.09
N ILE A 103 1.84 -13.64 -5.31
CA ILE A 103 0.46 -13.09 -5.22
C ILE A 103 -0.11 -12.75 -6.60
N VAL A 104 0.59 -13.11 -7.67
CA VAL A 104 0.14 -12.93 -9.04
C VAL A 104 -1.23 -13.57 -9.29
N ASN A 105 -2.13 -12.84 -9.98
CA ASN A 105 -3.56 -13.14 -10.17
C ASN A 105 -4.37 -13.25 -8.87
N GLY A 106 -3.78 -12.85 -7.75
CA GLY A 106 -4.46 -12.65 -6.47
C GLY A 106 -5.01 -11.24 -6.37
N ILE A 107 -5.68 -10.98 -5.26
CA ILE A 107 -6.21 -9.65 -4.90
C ILE A 107 -5.36 -9.12 -3.76
N LEU A 108 -4.88 -7.88 -3.89
CA LEU A 108 -4.18 -7.15 -2.83
C LEU A 108 -5.02 -5.98 -2.34
N HIS A 109 -4.76 -5.59 -1.10
CA HIS A 109 -5.34 -4.40 -0.48
C HIS A 109 -4.31 -3.82 0.50
N VAL A 110 -3.96 -2.55 0.31
CA VAL A 110 -3.08 -1.81 1.23
C VAL A 110 -3.91 -0.85 2.08
N LYS A 111 -3.80 -0.97 3.39
CA LYS A 111 -4.38 -0.05 4.37
C LYS A 111 -3.26 0.69 5.09
N SER A 112 -3.47 1.97 5.37
CA SER A 112 -2.59 2.70 6.27
C SER A 112 -3.36 3.56 7.26
N THR A 113 -2.97 3.47 8.53
CA THR A 113 -3.53 4.25 9.63
C THR A 113 -2.49 5.21 10.15
N GLY A 114 -2.80 6.49 10.19
CA GLY A 114 -1.82 7.49 10.62
C GLY A 114 -2.33 8.92 10.63
N ASP A 115 -1.39 9.84 10.73
CA ASP A 115 -1.62 11.29 10.62
C ASP A 115 -1.91 11.70 9.17
N TYR A 116 -3.03 11.25 8.61
CA TYR A 116 -3.50 11.59 7.25
C TYR A 116 -4.59 12.67 7.28
N LEU A 117 -4.84 13.30 6.13
CA LEU A 117 -6.00 14.18 5.91
C LEU A 117 -6.48 14.04 4.46
N VAL A 118 -7.57 13.30 4.26
CA VAL A 118 -8.14 13.08 2.92
C VAL A 118 -9.21 14.13 2.61
N GLY A 119 -9.17 14.71 1.41
CA GLY A 119 -10.11 15.73 0.94
C GLY A 119 -9.57 16.54 -0.26
N GLU A 120 -10.40 17.43 -0.78
CA GLU A 120 -10.05 18.25 -1.96
C GLU A 120 -9.09 19.40 -1.57
N ARG A 121 -7.79 19.24 -1.88
CA ARG A 121 -6.70 20.26 -1.89
C ARG A 121 -5.99 20.55 -0.54
N PRO A 122 -4.78 21.15 -0.66
CA PRO A 122 -3.51 20.45 -0.45
C PRO A 122 -3.37 19.93 0.99
N LEU A 123 -2.75 18.74 1.09
CA LEU A 123 -2.32 18.06 2.31
C LEU A 123 -1.81 19.06 3.35
N ARG A 124 -2.63 19.34 4.36
CA ARG A 124 -2.46 20.43 5.34
C ARG A 124 -1.34 20.13 6.36
N GLY A 125 -0.15 19.77 5.90
CA GLY A 125 0.94 19.33 6.75
C GLY A 125 0.62 18.01 7.45
N LYS A 126 0.23 17.00 6.66
CA LYS A 126 -0.04 15.62 7.12
C LYS A 126 0.69 14.64 6.20
N LEU A 127 0.70 13.37 6.56
CA LEU A 127 1.34 12.33 5.77
C LEU A 127 0.70 12.22 4.39
N GLU A 128 1.53 11.91 3.39
CA GLU A 128 1.13 11.54 2.04
C GLU A 128 1.56 10.09 1.82
N ILE A 129 0.75 9.29 1.14
CA ILE A 129 1.08 7.90 0.79
C ILE A 129 0.83 7.65 -0.70
N GLU A 130 1.72 6.89 -1.32
CA GLU A 130 1.54 6.34 -2.65
C GLU A 130 1.86 4.84 -2.64
N VAL A 131 1.12 4.08 -3.44
CA VAL A 131 1.35 2.64 -3.62
C VAL A 131 1.57 2.39 -5.11
N VAL A 132 2.65 1.71 -5.44
CA VAL A 132 3.07 1.45 -6.83
C VAL A 132 3.48 -0.01 -6.96
N GLY A 133 2.79 -0.77 -7.80
CA GLY A 133 3.16 -2.12 -8.18
C GLY A 133 3.87 -2.17 -9.54
N GLY A 134 4.64 -3.23 -9.77
CA GLY A 134 5.27 -3.45 -11.06
C GLY A 134 6.35 -4.51 -11.04
N SER A 135 7.24 -4.42 -12.01
CA SER A 135 8.44 -5.27 -12.09
C SER A 135 9.60 -4.61 -11.36
N GLY A 136 10.14 -5.30 -10.36
CA GLY A 136 11.34 -4.88 -9.63
C GLY A 136 12.62 -5.00 -10.45
N LEU A 137 13.68 -4.30 -10.02
CA LEU A 137 15.02 -4.46 -10.59
C LEU A 137 15.59 -5.85 -10.26
N THR A 138 16.26 -6.51 -11.21
CA THR A 138 16.77 -7.88 -11.01
C THR A 138 18.07 -7.95 -10.18
N SER A 139 18.12 -8.97 -9.32
CA SER A 139 19.19 -9.55 -8.48
C SER A 139 19.92 -8.69 -7.41
N PRO A 140 19.99 -9.14 -6.13
CA PRO A 140 19.07 -10.04 -5.40
C PRO A 140 18.04 -9.28 -4.55
N THR A 141 18.20 -7.97 -4.39
CA THR A 141 17.38 -7.13 -3.49
C THR A 141 17.35 -5.66 -3.92
N ASN A 142 17.74 -5.35 -5.16
CA ASN A 142 17.84 -3.97 -5.62
C ASN A 142 16.50 -3.24 -5.46
N PRO A 143 16.46 -2.18 -4.65
CA PRO A 143 15.21 -1.49 -4.38
C PRO A 143 14.80 -0.64 -5.60
N GLY A 144 13.51 -0.64 -5.91
CA GLY A 144 12.93 0.10 -7.03
C GLY A 144 12.26 -0.78 -8.09
N LEU A 145 11.75 -0.11 -9.13
CA LEU A 145 11.01 -0.72 -10.24
C LEU A 145 11.77 -0.52 -11.55
N ALA A 146 11.86 -1.58 -12.35
CA ALA A 146 12.21 -1.48 -13.75
C ALA A 146 11.05 -0.86 -14.54
N VAL A 147 9.83 -1.30 -14.24
CA VAL A 147 8.59 -0.81 -14.86
C VAL A 147 7.47 -0.82 -13.84
N ALA A 148 6.68 0.25 -13.79
CA ALA A 148 5.44 0.32 -13.00
C ALA A 148 4.26 -0.19 -13.84
N ASP A 149 3.37 -0.95 -13.22
CA ASP A 149 2.10 -1.34 -13.83
C ASP A 149 1.04 -0.28 -13.53
N PRO A 150 0.48 0.41 -14.54
CA PRO A 150 -0.56 1.43 -14.33
C PRO A 150 -1.79 0.93 -13.56
N SER A 151 -2.11 -0.37 -13.62
CA SER A 151 -3.25 -0.91 -12.85
C SER A 151 -2.95 -1.07 -11.36
N MET A 152 -1.71 -0.84 -10.94
CA MET A 152 -1.24 -0.98 -9.57
C MET A 152 -0.63 0.34 -9.04
N VAL A 153 -1.01 1.49 -9.60
CA VAL A 153 -0.60 2.82 -9.13
C VAL A 153 -1.77 3.49 -8.42
N PHE A 154 -1.57 3.84 -7.16
CA PHE A 154 -2.55 4.53 -6.34
C PHE A 154 -1.88 5.76 -5.73
N HIS A 155 -2.27 6.94 -6.20
CA HIS A 155 -1.82 8.18 -5.61
C HIS A 155 -2.62 8.50 -4.35
N TYR A 156 -2.09 9.37 -3.51
CA TYR A 156 -2.77 9.80 -2.29
C TYR A 156 -4.21 10.28 -2.53
N GLY A 157 -4.44 10.99 -3.65
CA GLY A 157 -5.75 11.49 -4.03
C GLY A 157 -6.77 10.40 -4.41
N ASP A 158 -6.29 9.21 -4.78
CA ASP A 158 -7.13 8.07 -5.17
C ASP A 158 -7.52 7.20 -3.95
N MET A 159 -6.85 7.41 -2.81
CA MET A 159 -7.05 6.65 -1.59
C MET A 159 -8.41 6.97 -0.96
N LYS A 160 -9.12 5.93 -0.51
CA LYS A 160 -10.41 6.06 0.18
C LYS A 160 -10.20 6.14 1.68
N VAL A 161 -11.00 6.95 2.37
CA VAL A 161 -11.07 6.95 3.85
C VAL A 161 -11.94 5.79 4.30
N MET A 162 -11.47 4.99 5.24
CA MET A 162 -12.31 4.07 6.00
C MET A 162 -12.88 4.82 7.20
N LEU A 163 -14.22 4.93 7.26
CA LEU A 163 -14.95 5.56 8.35
C LEU A 163 -15.07 4.66 9.58
#